data_AF-A0A5C7QHU1-F1
#
_entry.id   AF-A0A5C7QHU1-F1
#
_cell.length_a   1.000
_cell.length_b   1.000
_cell.length_c   1.000
_cell.angle_alpha   90.00
_cell.angle_beta   90.00
_cell.angle_gamma   90.00
#
_symmetry.space_group_name_H-M   'P 1'
#
loop_
_entity.id
_entity.type
_entity.pdbx_description
1 polymer ?
#
loop_
_entity_poly.entity_id
_entity_poly.type
_entity_poly.pdbx_seq_one_letter_code
_entity_poly.pdbx_strand_id
1 'polypeptide(L)'
;GCYWVAMFEGQRLLRLSPAGEVLREVKLPVRCATMPCFGGADLKTIYLTTAREKRPAAELAAQPWAGCVLAFEVDVPGLPVNFAS
;
A
#
# COMPACT_ATOMS: atom_id res chain seq x y z
N GLY A 1 -12.42 10.08 8.45
CA GLY A 1 -11.42 9.88 7.38
C GLY A 1 -11.66 8.56 6.68
N CYS A 2 -11.09 8.33 5.50
CA CYS A 2 -11.13 7.02 4.83
C CYS A 2 -9.95 6.15 5.30
N TYR A 3 -10.09 4.83 5.21
CA TYR A 3 -9.03 3.90 5.58
C TYR A 3 -8.35 3.32 4.34
N TRP A 4 -7.02 3.23 4.33
CA TRP A 4 -6.26 2.57 3.27
C TRP A 4 -5.72 1.25 3.79
N VAL A 5 -6.02 0.16 3.08
CA VAL A 5 -5.65 -1.20 3.48
C VAL A 5 -4.94 -1.94 2.36
N ALA A 6 -3.78 -2.51 2.67
CA ALA A 6 -3.09 -3.44 1.81
C ALA A 6 -3.72 -4.83 1.94
N MET A 7 -4.14 -5.39 0.82
CA MET A 7 -4.68 -6.74 0.78
C MET A 7 -3.52 -7.69 0.54
N PHE A 8 -2.96 -8.26 1.62
CA PHE A 8 -1.89 -9.26 1.50
C PHE A 8 -2.38 -10.46 0.67
N GLU A 9 -1.57 -10.89 -0.30
CA GLU A 9 -1.93 -11.82 -1.39
C GLU A 9 -3.08 -11.40 -2.31
N GLY A 10 -3.74 -10.28 -2.02
CA GLY A 10 -4.84 -9.73 -2.81
C GLY A 10 -4.40 -8.86 -4.00
N GLN A 11 -3.10 -8.58 -4.15
CA GLN A 11 -2.52 -7.80 -5.25
C GLN A 11 -3.15 -6.41 -5.43
N ARG A 12 -3.64 -5.82 -4.34
CA ARG A 12 -4.34 -4.53 -4.38
C ARG A 12 -4.22 -3.77 -3.07
N LEU A 13 -4.40 -2.47 -3.20
CA LEU A 13 -4.67 -1.57 -2.09
C LEU A 13 -6.12 -1.08 -2.22
N LEU A 14 -6.85 -1.08 -1.12
CA LEU A 14 -8.22 -0.56 -1.08
C LEU A 14 -8.28 0.72 -0.25
N ARG A 15 -9.11 1.65 -0.70
CA ARG A 15 -9.57 2.78 0.12
C ARG A 15 -11.01 2.50 0.55
N LEU A 16 -11.25 2.44 1.84
CA LEU A 16 -12.55 2.15 2.42
C LEU A 16 -13.21 3.42 2.99
N SER A 17 -14.52 3.52 2.86
CA SER A 17 -15.34 4.51 3.57
C SER A 17 -15.37 4.19 5.07
N PRO A 18 -15.73 5.16 5.93
CA PRO A 18 -15.98 4.87 7.35
C PRO A 18 -17.05 3.80 7.58
N ALA A 19 -17.96 3.60 6.63
CA ALA A 19 -19.00 2.57 6.66
C ALA A 19 -18.52 1.20 6.15
N GLY A 20 -17.26 1.09 5.69
CA GLY A 20 -16.67 -0.16 5.19
C GLY A 20 -16.83 -0.39 3.69
N GLU A 21 -17.36 0.57 2.94
CA GLU A 21 -17.55 0.43 1.49
C GLU A 21 -16.22 0.63 0.76
N VAL A 22 -16.00 -0.07 -0.35
CA VAL A 22 -14.83 0.14 -1.20
C VAL A 22 -15.05 1.39 -2.05
N LEU A 23 -14.30 2.45 -1.75
CA LEU A 23 -14.33 3.72 -2.48
C LEU A 23 -13.34 3.75 -3.65
N ARG A 24 -12.23 3.01 -3.52
CA ARG A 24 -11.21 2.90 -4.56
C ARG A 24 -10.45 1.59 -4.44
N GLU A 25 -10.11 1.01 -5.59
CA GLU A 25 -9.15 -0.07 -5.72
C GLU A 25 -7.94 0.42 -6.52
N VAL A 26 -6.74 0.15 -6.00
CA VAL A 26 -5.47 0.33 -6.72
C VAL A 26 -4.88 -1.05 -6.95
N LYS A 27 -4.87 -1.49 -8.20
CA LYS A 27 -4.20 -2.74 -8.60
C LYS A 27 -2.70 -2.57 -8.47
N LEU A 28 -2.04 -3.54 -7.86
CA LEU A 28 -0.62 -3.48 -7.60
C LEU A 28 0.16 -4.44 -8.51
N PRO A 29 1.40 -4.07 -8.89
CA PRO A 29 2.28 -4.96 -9.65
C PRO A 29 2.86 -6.10 -8.80
N VAL A 30 2.53 -6.14 -7.51
CA VAL A 30 3.00 -7.15 -6.54
C VAL A 30 1.83 -7.75 -5.78
N ARG A 31 1.89 -9.05 -5.52
CA ARG A 31 0.82 -9.81 -4.87
C ARG A 31 0.77 -9.58 -3.36
N CYS A 32 1.93 -9.50 -2.71
CA CYS A 32 2.07 -9.45 -1.26
C CYS A 32 2.36 -8.02 -0.75
N ALA A 33 1.40 -7.10 -0.92
CA ALA A 33 1.46 -5.80 -0.27
C ALA A 33 1.17 -5.93 1.24
N THR A 34 1.95 -5.25 2.10
CA THR A 34 1.87 -5.42 3.55
C THR A 34 1.27 -4.23 4.29
N MET A 35 1.83 -3.03 4.15
CA MET A 35 1.36 -1.86 4.92
C MET A 35 1.56 -0.55 4.17
N PRO A 36 0.50 0.28 4.00
CA PRO A 36 0.59 1.64 3.49
C PRO A 36 0.89 2.65 4.61
N CYS A 37 1.60 3.73 4.27
CA CYS A 37 1.81 4.89 5.13
C CYS A 37 1.83 6.16 4.28
N PHE A 38 1.25 7.25 4.80
CA PHE A 38 1.37 8.56 4.16
C PHE A 38 2.70 9.21 4.50
N GLY A 39 3.32 9.86 3.52
CA GLY A 39 4.56 10.61 3.66
C GLY A 39 4.70 11.65 2.56
N GLY A 40 5.93 12.14 2.38
CA GLY A 40 6.18 13.33 1.55
C GLY A 40 5.92 14.62 2.33
N ALA A 41 6.38 15.76 1.79
CA ALA A 41 6.32 17.05 2.48
C ALA A 41 4.87 17.55 2.67
N ASP A 42 3.95 17.14 1.80
CA ASP A 42 2.53 17.50 1.80
C ASP A 42 1.61 16.35 2.25
N LEU A 43 2.19 15.22 2.68
CA LEU A 43 1.50 13.99 3.06
C LEU A 43 0.61 13.38 1.97
N LYS A 44 0.89 13.63 0.68
CA LYS A 44 0.14 13.09 -0.46
C LYS A 44 0.78 11.88 -1.14
N THR A 45 1.96 11.47 -0.69
CA THR A 45 2.57 10.22 -1.15
C THR A 45 2.17 9.06 -0.25
N ILE A 46 1.66 7.97 -0.82
CA ILE A 46 1.54 6.69 -0.11
C ILE A 46 2.81 5.89 -0.37
N TYR A 47 3.55 5.58 0.70
CA TYR A 47 4.59 4.56 0.71
C TYR A 47 3.99 3.22 1.10
N LEU A 48 4.26 2.19 0.30
CA LEU A 48 3.69 0.86 0.46
C LEU A 48 4.81 -0.18 0.58
N THR A 49 4.87 -0.82 1.75
CA THR A 49 5.74 -1.99 1.95
C THR A 49 5.17 -3.23 1.27
N THR A 50 6.05 -4.11 0.82
CA THR A 50 5.70 -5.35 0.14
C THR A 50 6.61 -6.49 0.61
N ALA A 51 6.17 -7.73 0.45
CA ALA A 51 6.93 -8.91 0.83
C ALA A 51 7.30 -9.77 -0.38
N ARG A 52 8.43 -10.47 -0.27
CA ARG A 52 8.89 -11.48 -1.24
C ARG A 52 9.19 -12.85 -0.62
N GLU A 53 9.13 -12.91 0.70
CA GLU A 53 9.51 -14.09 1.48
C GLU A 53 8.65 -15.29 1.08
N LYS A 54 9.28 -16.45 0.86
CA LYS A 54 8.64 -17.71 0.47
C LYS A 54 7.76 -17.65 -0.79
N ARG A 55 8.01 -16.70 -1.71
CA ARG A 55 7.34 -16.67 -3.01
C ARG A 55 8.08 -17.53 -4.06
N PRO A 56 7.36 -18.20 -4.98
CA PRO A 56 7.98 -18.98 -6.05
C PRO A 56 8.87 -18.12 -6.95
N ALA A 57 9.97 -18.69 -7.46
CA ALA A 57 10.91 -17.97 -8.34
C ALA A 57 10.23 -17.40 -9.59
N ALA A 58 9.29 -18.14 -10.18
CA ALA A 58 8.52 -17.68 -11.35
C ALA A 58 7.65 -16.44 -11.03
N GLU A 59 7.08 -16.37 -9.83
CA GLU A 59 6.31 -15.19 -9.41
C GLU A 59 7.22 -13.99 -9.17
N LEU A 60 8.37 -14.20 -8.51
CA LEU A 60 9.35 -13.13 -8.30
C LEU A 60 9.92 -12.59 -9.62
N ALA A 61 10.11 -13.45 -10.62
CA ALA A 61 10.50 -13.02 -11.96
C ALA A 61 9.40 -12.18 -12.65
N ALA A 62 8.13 -12.54 -12.48
CA ALA A 62 6.99 -11.81 -13.03
C ALA A 62 6.66 -10.52 -12.24
N GLN A 63 7.04 -10.46 -10.96
CA GLN A 63 6.77 -9.36 -10.04
C GLN A 63 8.09 -8.86 -9.42
N PRO A 64 8.95 -8.23 -10.22
CA PRO A 64 10.32 -7.88 -9.81
C PRO A 64 10.38 -6.90 -8.63
N TRP A 65 9.28 -6.21 -8.35
CA TRP A 65 9.18 -5.26 -7.23
C TRP A 65 8.70 -5.89 -5.92
N ALA A 66 8.44 -7.20 -5.89
CA ALA A 66 8.12 -7.89 -4.64
C ALA A 66 9.28 -7.75 -3.64
N GLY A 67 8.97 -7.29 -2.42
CA GLY A 67 9.96 -7.00 -1.38
C GLY A 67 10.53 -5.58 -1.42
N CYS A 68 10.13 -4.74 -2.38
CA CYS A 68 10.48 -3.32 -2.41
C CYS A 68 9.47 -2.47 -1.61
N VAL A 69 9.83 -1.21 -1.36
CA VAL A 69 8.88 -0.16 -1.00
C VAL A 69 8.45 0.54 -2.29
N LEU A 70 7.15 0.62 -2.52
CA LEU A 70 6.56 1.33 -3.66
C LEU A 70 6.01 2.68 -3.20
N ALA A 71 5.93 3.65 -4.10
CA ALA A 71 5.36 4.96 -3.80
C ALA A 71 4.44 5.42 -4.94
N PHE A 72 3.34 6.08 -4.59
CA PHE A 72 2.46 6.75 -5.55
C PHE A 72 1.71 7.91 -4.88
N GLU A 73 1.27 8.87 -5.69
CA GLU A 73 0.57 10.07 -5.24
C GLU A 73 -0.94 9.88 -5.10
N VAL A 74 -1.55 10.62 -4.18
CA VAL A 74 -3.00 10.71 -3.99
C VAL A 74 -3.46 12.15 -3.79
N ASP A 75 -4.72 12.43 -4.08
CA ASP A 75 -5.22 13.82 -4.05
C ASP A 75 -5.43 14.38 -2.63
N VAL A 76 -5.72 13.48 -1.68
CA VAL A 76 -6.10 13.81 -0.30
C VAL A 76 -4.95 13.46 0.64
N PRO A 77 -4.43 14.42 1.42
CA PRO A 77 -3.30 14.16 2.30
C PRO A 77 -3.68 13.25 3.48
N GLY A 78 -2.68 12.54 4.00
CA GLY A 78 -2.76 11.79 5.24
C GLY A 78 -2.64 12.66 6.49
N LEU A 79 -2.37 12.01 7.62
CA LEU A 79 -2.07 12.66 8.90
C LEU A 79 -0.61 12.40 9.30
N PRO A 80 0.03 13.33 10.05
CA PRO A 80 1.35 13.09 10.61
C PRO A 80 1.39 11.86 11.53
N VAL A 81 2.57 11.24 11.62
CA VAL A 81 2.83 10.20 12.63
C VAL A 81 2.85 10.83 14.02
N ASN A 82 2.16 10.19 14.96
CA ASN A 82 2.30 10.51 16.37
C ASN A 82 3.52 9.77 16.91
N PHE A 83 4.55 10.50 17.34
CA PHE A 83 5.73 9.92 17.97
C PHE A 83 5.44 9.66 19.45
N ALA A 84 5.60 8.41 19.88
CA ALA A 84 5.67 8.10 21.30
C ALA A 84 7.11 8.41 21.77
N SER A 85 7.23 9.40 22.65
CA SER A 85 8.47 9.74 23.36
C SER A 85 8.62 8.93 24.63
#